data_AF-A0A8C5CTX8-F1
#
_entry.id   AF-A0A8C5CTX8-F1
#
_cell.length_a   1.000
_cell.length_b   1.000
_cell.length_c   1.000
_cell.angle_alpha   90.00
_cell.angle_beta   90.00
_cell.angle_gamma   90.00
#
_symmetry.space_group_name_H-M   'P 1'
#
loop_
_entity.id
_entity.type
_entity.pdbx_description
1 polymer ?
#
loop_
_entity_poly.entity_id
_entity_poly.type
_entity_poly.pdbx_seq_one_letter_code
_entity_poly.pdbx_strand_id
1 'polypeptide(L)'
;MGLSGTVLNWFRSYLQNRSYFVSIGDFVSESTNVTCGIPQGSILGPPLFNIYMLPLGQIMQNNNIDHHCYADDTQIYVSLLPNDYRPIDLLCQCIEQVKEWMCRNFLKLNEDTTEIIAFGSKSERLKVTQHLHSLSLKTSIKARNLGVIMDSDLHFDSHIKSVTKSAYYHLKNVARLRGLMSTEDLQKLVHAFIASKLDYCNGLLTGLPKQTLRKLQLVQNAAARVLTKTKKCEHITPILKSLHWLTVGKRIDFKIMLTYKSLHGLGPKYLTDMLPLHKPSRPLRSSETNLLIIPRVNTKHGKAGCSATNSWNKLPEDLRLAPTLSTFKTRLKTFMFAFAFC
;
A
#
# COMPACT_ATOMS: atom_id res chain seq x y z
N MET A 1 16.73 5.87 23.36
CA MET A 1 15.49 5.95 24.16
C MET A 1 15.86 6.24 25.60
N GLY A 2 15.44 7.37 26.16
CA GLY A 2 15.77 7.80 27.52
C GLY A 2 14.78 7.33 28.59
N LEU A 3 14.33 6.08 28.53
CA LEU A 3 13.37 5.54 29.51
C LEU A 3 14.08 5.20 30.82
N SER A 4 13.56 5.68 31.95
CA SER A 4 14.15 5.45 33.28
C SER A 4 13.07 5.34 34.37
N GLY A 5 13.49 5.01 35.60
CA GLY A 5 12.62 4.97 36.78
C GLY A 5 11.44 3.99 36.66
N THR A 6 10.27 4.43 37.11
CA THR A 6 9.04 3.63 37.19
C THR A 6 8.64 3.02 35.84
N VAL A 7 8.80 3.77 34.75
CA VAL A 7 8.43 3.31 33.41
C VAL A 7 9.29 2.13 32.97
N LEU A 8 10.61 2.20 33.21
CA LEU A 8 11.52 1.10 32.89
C LEU A 8 11.21 -0.14 33.75
N ASN A 9 10.91 0.04 35.03
CA ASN A 9 10.54 -1.06 35.91
C ASN A 9 9.22 -1.72 35.49
N TRP A 10 8.26 -0.94 35.01
CA TRP A 10 7.02 -1.46 34.46
C TRP A 10 7.25 -2.31 33.20
N PHE A 11 8.10 -1.85 32.27
CA PHE A 11 8.47 -2.66 31.10
C PHE A 11 9.25 -3.93 31.47
N ARG A 12 10.14 -3.86 32.46
CA ARG A 12 10.81 -5.06 33.00
C ARG A 12 9.80 -6.06 33.55
N SER A 13 8.87 -5.60 34.40
CA SER A 13 7.78 -6.44 34.91
C SER A 13 6.89 -6.97 33.79
N TYR A 14 6.72 -6.23 32.70
CA TYR A 14 5.93 -6.66 31.55
C TYR A 14 6.60 -7.80 30.77
N LEU A 15 7.93 -7.82 30.66
CA LEU A 15 8.68 -8.75 29.82
C LEU A 15 9.29 -9.94 30.58
N GLN A 16 9.61 -9.77 31.86
CA GLN A 16 10.29 -10.80 32.66
C GLN A 16 9.32 -11.78 33.31
N ASN A 17 9.83 -12.97 33.66
CA ASN A 17 9.12 -14.02 34.40
C ASN A 17 7.76 -14.39 33.78
N ARG A 18 7.72 -14.44 32.45
CA ARG A 18 6.55 -14.89 31.70
C ARG A 18 6.62 -16.39 31.49
N SER A 19 5.46 -17.03 31.56
CA SER A 19 5.28 -18.42 31.13
C SER A 19 4.05 -18.52 30.22
N TYR A 20 4.00 -19.58 29.43
CA TYR A 20 2.87 -19.90 28.58
C TYR A 20 2.53 -21.38 28.71
N PHE A 21 1.31 -21.73 28.32
CA PHE A 21 0.84 -23.10 28.14
C PHE A 21 -0.15 -23.10 26.98
N VAL A 22 -0.44 -24.28 26.43
CA VAL A 22 -1.40 -24.45 25.34
C VAL A 22 -2.61 -25.21 25.87
N SER A 23 -3.81 -24.73 25.55
CA SER A 23 -5.07 -25.38 25.91
C SER A 23 -5.84 -25.74 24.63
N ILE A 24 -6.24 -27.01 24.49
CA ILE A 24 -7.06 -27.48 23.36
C ILE A 24 -8.24 -28.27 23.94
N GLY A 25 -9.42 -27.66 23.93
CA GLY A 25 -10.58 -28.21 24.66
C GLY A 25 -10.26 -28.34 26.14
N ASP A 26 -10.43 -29.55 26.68
CA ASP A 26 -10.18 -29.86 28.10
C ASP A 26 -8.72 -30.25 28.40
N PHE A 27 -7.85 -30.30 27.39
CA PHE A 27 -6.44 -30.64 27.57
C PHE A 27 -5.57 -29.39 27.72
N VAL A 28 -4.67 -29.42 28.69
CA VAL A 28 -3.75 -28.32 29.04
C VAL A 28 -2.32 -28.86 29.06
N SER A 29 -1.39 -28.17 28.41
CA SER A 29 0.03 -28.51 28.45
C SER A 29 0.69 -28.08 29.77
N GLU A 30 1.87 -28.60 30.05
CA GLU A 30 2.73 -28.04 31.10
C GLU A 30 3.10 -26.58 30.79
N SER A 31 3.31 -25.79 31.84
CA SER A 31 3.71 -24.39 31.72
C SER A 31 5.20 -24.29 31.41
N THR A 32 5.55 -23.52 30.39
CA THR A 32 6.94 -23.27 29.97
C THR A 32 7.28 -21.80 30.06
N ASN A 33 8.49 -21.47 30.52
CA ASN A 33 8.96 -20.10 30.61
C ASN A 33 9.25 -19.50 29.22
N VAL A 34 8.88 -18.23 29.04
CA VAL A 34 9.19 -17.43 27.85
C VAL A 34 10.47 -16.66 28.11
N THR A 35 11.55 -17.04 27.42
CA THR A 35 12.87 -16.39 27.56
C THR A 35 13.06 -15.21 26.61
N CYS A 36 12.35 -15.21 25.48
CA CYS A 36 12.41 -14.16 24.46
C CYS A 36 11.07 -13.95 23.77
N GLY A 37 10.88 -12.75 23.23
CA GLY A 37 9.68 -12.37 22.50
C GLY A 37 8.67 -11.59 23.33
N ILE A 38 7.62 -11.15 22.63
CA ILE A 38 6.51 -10.37 23.16
C ILE A 38 5.22 -11.18 23.01
N PRO A 39 4.26 -11.09 23.95
CA PRO A 39 3.01 -11.83 23.82
C PRO A 39 2.22 -11.39 22.59
N GLN A 40 1.90 -12.33 21.69
CA GLN A 40 1.05 -12.06 20.54
C GLN A 40 -0.37 -11.70 20.99
N GLY A 41 -0.98 -10.72 20.34
CA GLY A 41 -2.29 -10.17 20.74
C GLY A 41 -2.23 -9.14 21.87
N SER A 42 -1.05 -8.86 22.44
CA SER A 42 -0.90 -7.79 23.42
C SER A 42 -0.91 -6.39 22.78
N ILE A 43 -1.43 -5.40 23.50
CA ILE A 43 -1.46 -4.00 23.08
C ILE A 43 -0.04 -3.42 22.95
N LEU A 44 0.87 -3.83 23.83
CA LEU A 44 2.25 -3.33 23.88
C LEU A 44 3.21 -4.06 22.96
N GLY A 45 2.84 -5.23 22.44
CA GLY A 45 3.69 -6.01 21.56
C GLY A 45 4.15 -5.19 20.34
N PRO A 46 3.24 -4.67 19.50
CA PRO A 46 3.61 -3.93 18.30
C PRO A 46 4.55 -2.73 18.54
N PRO A 47 4.31 -1.81 19.49
CA PRO A 47 5.24 -0.71 19.73
C PRO A 47 6.59 -1.18 20.27
N LEU A 48 6.64 -2.21 21.13
CA LEU A 48 7.91 -2.76 21.63
C LEU A 48 8.73 -3.39 20.51
N PHE A 49 8.08 -4.10 19.58
CA PHE A 49 8.75 -4.65 18.40
C PHE A 49 9.33 -3.55 17.52
N ASN A 50 8.59 -2.47 17.28
CA ASN A 50 9.09 -1.33 16.51
C ASN A 50 10.33 -0.71 17.17
N ILE A 51 10.32 -0.54 18.51
CA ILE A 51 11.48 -0.04 19.26
C ILE A 51 12.69 -0.96 19.11
N TYR A 52 12.45 -2.27 19.18
CA TYR A 52 13.48 -3.29 19.02
C TYR A 52 14.15 -3.26 17.64
N MET A 53 13.36 -2.99 16.60
CA MET A 53 13.83 -2.90 15.21
C MET A 53 14.48 -1.55 14.84
N LEU A 54 14.44 -0.53 15.71
CA LEU A 54 15.00 0.79 15.40
C LEU A 54 16.47 0.77 14.95
N PRO A 55 17.39 0.01 15.59
CA PRO A 55 18.79 -0.01 15.17
C PRO A 55 18.98 -0.54 13.74
N LEU A 56 18.06 -1.39 13.25
CA LEU A 56 18.09 -1.89 11.88
C LEU A 56 17.97 -0.76 10.86
N GLY A 57 17.07 0.19 11.10
CA GLY A 57 16.92 1.37 10.25
C GLY A 57 18.16 2.26 10.28
N GLN A 58 18.84 2.36 11.42
CA GLN A 58 20.09 3.12 11.54
C GLN A 58 21.21 2.51 10.70
N ILE A 59 21.33 1.17 10.64
CA ILE A 59 22.30 0.48 9.78
C ILE A 59 22.05 0.86 8.32
N MET A 60 20.81 0.83 7.86
CA MET A 60 20.47 1.19 6.47
C MET A 60 20.79 2.66 6.16
N GLN A 61 20.47 3.58 7.07
CA GLN A 61 20.79 5.01 6.93
C GLN A 61 22.29 5.25 6.85
N ASN A 62 23.09 4.57 7.69
CA ASN A 62 24.54 4.71 7.69
C ASN A 62 25.18 4.27 6.36
N ASN A 63 24.54 3.34 5.64
CA ASN A 63 24.96 2.89 4.32
C ASN A 63 24.36 3.73 3.17
N ASN A 64 23.68 4.85 3.46
CA ASN A 64 22.95 5.69 2.51
C ASN A 64 21.91 4.92 1.69
N ILE A 65 21.22 3.98 2.35
CA ILE A 65 20.21 3.14 1.73
C ILE A 65 18.82 3.54 2.23
N ASP A 66 17.95 3.79 1.26
CA ASP A 66 16.57 4.10 1.55
C ASP A 66 15.80 2.81 1.91
N HIS A 67 14.90 2.94 2.89
CA HIS A 67 14.15 1.81 3.41
C HIS A 67 12.80 2.21 3.98
N HIS A 68 11.90 1.23 4.07
CA HIS A 68 10.66 1.31 4.82
C HIS A 68 10.48 0.03 5.64
N CYS A 69 10.06 0.18 6.90
CA CYS A 69 9.74 -0.94 7.77
C CYS A 69 8.25 -0.91 8.11
N TYR A 70 7.60 -2.08 8.04
CA TYR A 70 6.23 -2.28 8.51
C TYR A 70 6.17 -3.58 9.30
N ALA A 71 6.15 -3.47 10.63
CA ALA A 71 6.40 -4.62 11.50
C ALA A 71 7.69 -5.35 11.05
N ASP A 72 7.63 -6.64 10.79
CA ASP A 72 8.74 -7.48 10.34
C ASP A 72 9.06 -7.31 8.84
N ASP A 73 8.11 -6.82 8.03
CA ASP A 73 8.34 -6.55 6.61
C ASP A 73 9.27 -5.35 6.43
N THR A 74 10.48 -5.61 5.94
CA THR A 74 11.49 -4.57 5.65
C THR A 74 11.72 -4.46 4.15
N GLN A 75 11.58 -3.25 3.63
CA GLN A 75 11.78 -2.91 2.23
C GLN A 75 13.02 -2.07 2.10
N ILE A 76 13.92 -2.49 1.22
CA ILE A 76 15.15 -1.78 0.91
C ILE A 76 15.07 -1.39 -0.57
N TYR A 77 15.38 -0.14 -0.90
CA TYR A 77 15.37 0.32 -2.28
C TYR A 77 16.60 1.18 -2.58
N VAL A 78 17.16 0.95 -3.77
CA VAL A 78 18.31 1.67 -4.29
C VAL A 78 18.00 2.16 -5.70
N SER A 79 18.37 3.41 -5.97
CA SER A 79 18.26 4.00 -7.31
C SER A 79 19.56 3.79 -8.06
N LEU A 80 19.46 3.34 -9.31
CA LEU A 80 20.61 3.06 -10.17
C LEU A 80 20.64 4.06 -11.33
N LEU A 81 21.81 4.63 -11.57
CA LEU A 81 22.09 5.30 -12.84
C LEU A 81 22.54 4.26 -13.87
N PRO A 82 22.30 4.49 -15.18
CA PRO A 82 22.76 3.56 -16.20
C PRO A 82 24.26 3.28 -16.10
N ASN A 83 24.62 2.00 -16.06
CA ASN A 83 25.99 1.50 -15.91
C ASN A 83 26.70 1.86 -14.59
N ASP A 84 26.00 2.39 -13.58
CA ASP A 84 26.54 2.58 -12.23
C ASP A 84 25.98 1.52 -11.29
N TYR A 85 26.79 0.49 -11.00
CA TYR A 85 26.42 -0.62 -10.13
C TYR A 85 26.90 -0.47 -8.68
N ARG A 86 27.63 0.60 -8.35
CA ARG A 86 28.10 0.86 -6.98
C ARG A 86 26.98 0.82 -5.93
N PRO A 87 25.74 1.30 -6.20
CA PRO A 87 24.66 1.17 -5.21
C PRO A 87 24.25 -0.29 -4.93
N ILE A 88 24.49 -1.22 -5.86
CA ILE A 88 24.26 -2.65 -5.64
C ILE A 88 25.33 -3.23 -4.70
N ASP A 89 26.59 -2.80 -4.83
CA ASP A 89 27.66 -3.22 -3.93
C ASP A 89 27.37 -2.74 -2.49
N LEU A 90 26.94 -1.47 -2.34
CA LEU A 90 26.50 -0.92 -1.05
C LEU A 90 25.29 -1.68 -0.49
N LEU A 91 24.34 -2.05 -1.35
CA LEU A 91 23.20 -2.89 -0.95
C LEU A 91 23.67 -4.23 -0.39
N CYS A 92 24.62 -4.91 -1.04
CA CYS A 92 25.14 -6.18 -0.58
C CYS A 92 25.84 -6.05 0.78
N GLN A 93 26.67 -5.02 0.95
CA GLN A 93 27.33 -4.72 2.23
C GLN A 93 26.30 -4.45 3.35
N CYS A 94 25.24 -3.71 3.04
CA CYS A 94 24.19 -3.43 3.99
C CYS A 94 23.38 -4.68 4.35
N ILE A 95 23.08 -5.56 3.40
CA ILE A 95 22.38 -6.83 3.67
C ILE A 95 23.21 -7.70 4.61
N GLU A 96 24.53 -7.74 4.45
CA GLU A 96 25.41 -8.50 5.35
C GLU A 96 25.41 -7.92 6.77
N GLN A 97 25.52 -6.58 6.91
CA GLN A 97 25.42 -5.90 8.21
C GLN A 97 24.05 -6.13 8.88
N VAL A 98 22.97 -6.12 8.09
CA VAL A 98 21.61 -6.42 8.56
C VAL A 98 21.53 -7.86 9.07
N LYS A 99 22.09 -8.82 8.32
CA LYS A 99 22.12 -10.24 8.70
C LYS A 99 22.91 -10.46 9.98
N GLU A 100 24.10 -9.87 10.09
CA GLU A 100 24.94 -9.95 11.28
C GLU A 100 24.22 -9.34 12.51
N TRP A 101 23.60 -8.17 12.35
CA TRP A 101 22.84 -7.55 13.42
C TRP A 101 21.64 -8.39 13.85
N MET A 102 20.86 -8.93 12.90
CA MET A 102 19.73 -9.81 13.20
C MET A 102 20.18 -11.03 13.99
N CYS A 103 21.25 -11.71 13.55
CA CYS A 103 21.82 -12.86 14.25
C CYS A 103 22.24 -12.52 15.69
N ARG A 104 22.93 -11.40 15.89
CA ARG A 104 23.33 -10.91 17.23
C ARG A 104 22.15 -10.59 18.14
N ASN A 105 21.01 -10.25 17.54
CA ASN A 105 19.77 -9.91 18.23
C ASN A 105 18.76 -11.06 18.15
N PHE A 106 19.18 -12.32 18.05
CA PHE A 106 18.26 -13.48 18.09
C PHE A 106 17.10 -13.43 17.06
N LEU A 107 17.30 -12.70 15.95
CA LEU A 107 16.41 -12.64 14.81
C LEU A 107 17.01 -13.45 13.66
N LYS A 108 16.13 -14.07 12.86
CA LYS A 108 16.53 -14.80 11.66
C LYS A 108 15.96 -14.11 10.44
N LEU A 109 16.84 -13.65 9.54
CA LEU A 109 16.45 -13.20 8.22
C LEU A 109 15.86 -14.40 7.45
N ASN A 110 14.65 -14.26 6.93
CA ASN A 110 14.01 -15.31 6.15
C ASN A 110 14.42 -15.21 4.68
N GLU A 111 15.59 -15.76 4.37
CA GLU A 111 16.19 -15.76 3.03
C GLU A 111 15.27 -16.34 1.96
N ASP A 112 14.44 -17.33 2.31
CA ASP A 112 13.50 -17.95 1.37
C ASP A 112 12.36 -17.01 0.93
N THR A 113 12.05 -16.01 1.77
CA THR A 113 11.01 -15.01 1.49
C THR A 113 11.55 -13.69 0.97
N THR A 114 12.86 -13.47 1.03
CA THR A 114 13.48 -12.23 0.55
C THR A 114 13.44 -12.20 -0.98
N GLU A 115 12.57 -11.37 -1.54
CA GLU A 115 12.41 -11.19 -2.98
C GLU A 115 13.12 -9.91 -3.46
N ILE A 116 13.99 -10.03 -4.48
CA ILE A 116 14.61 -8.86 -5.14
C ILE A 116 13.92 -8.62 -6.48
N ILE A 117 13.46 -7.40 -6.71
CA ILE A 117 12.80 -6.99 -7.96
C ILE A 117 13.48 -5.73 -8.53
N ALA A 118 13.83 -5.79 -9.81
CA ALA A 118 14.38 -4.64 -10.54
C ALA A 118 13.27 -3.97 -11.35
N PHE A 119 13.13 -2.64 -11.20
CA PHE A 119 12.21 -1.81 -11.97
C PHE A 119 12.97 -1.00 -13.02
N GLY A 120 12.37 -0.76 -14.18
CA GLY A 120 12.98 0.05 -15.24
C GLY A 120 12.72 -0.46 -16.65
N SER A 121 13.49 0.05 -17.62
CA SER A 121 13.42 -0.43 -18.99
C SER A 121 13.87 -1.90 -19.08
N LYS A 122 13.31 -2.66 -20.02
CA LYS A 122 13.65 -4.09 -20.18
C LYS A 122 15.16 -4.31 -20.37
N SER A 123 15.82 -3.44 -21.12
CA SER A 123 17.27 -3.51 -21.38
C SER A 123 18.09 -3.32 -20.10
N GLU A 124 17.80 -2.27 -19.33
CA GLU A 124 18.53 -1.98 -18.09
C GLU A 124 18.25 -3.04 -17.01
N ARG A 125 17.00 -3.52 -16.91
CA ARG A 125 16.65 -4.61 -16.00
C ARG A 125 17.44 -5.89 -16.28
N LEU A 126 17.70 -6.21 -17.54
CA LEU A 126 18.48 -7.39 -17.91
C LEU A 126 19.92 -7.27 -17.41
N LYS A 127 20.57 -6.12 -17.62
CA LYS A 127 21.93 -5.85 -17.14
C LYS A 127 22.03 -5.93 -15.61
N VAL A 128 21.10 -5.26 -14.92
CA VAL A 128 21.02 -5.29 -13.44
C VAL A 128 20.80 -6.72 -12.93
N THR A 129 19.93 -7.49 -13.59
CA THR A 129 19.66 -8.89 -13.22
C THR A 129 20.91 -9.75 -13.40
N GLN A 130 21.65 -9.59 -14.50
CA GLN A 130 22.91 -10.31 -14.74
C GLN A 130 23.95 -9.98 -13.67
N HIS A 131 24.07 -8.70 -13.29
CA HIS A 131 24.99 -8.29 -12.24
C HIS A 131 24.58 -8.86 -10.87
N LEU A 132 23.30 -8.80 -10.50
CA LEU A 132 22.80 -9.41 -9.26
C LEU A 132 23.02 -10.93 -9.22
N HIS A 133 22.84 -11.62 -10.34
CA HIS A 133 23.11 -13.06 -10.44
C HIS A 133 24.60 -13.38 -10.24
N SER A 134 25.51 -12.51 -10.72
CA SER A 134 26.94 -12.66 -10.47
C SER A 134 27.31 -12.56 -8.99
N LEU A 135 26.48 -11.87 -8.20
CA LEU A 135 26.58 -11.75 -6.74
C LEU A 135 25.77 -12.83 -5.99
N SER A 136 25.29 -13.87 -6.68
CA SER A 136 24.45 -14.94 -6.13
C SER A 136 23.09 -14.48 -5.55
N LEU A 137 22.62 -13.29 -5.96
CA LEU A 137 21.33 -12.77 -5.53
C LEU A 137 20.21 -13.18 -6.50
N LYS A 138 19.20 -13.88 -5.96
CA LYS A 138 18.04 -14.32 -6.74
C LYS A 138 17.09 -13.16 -7.00
N THR A 139 16.81 -12.90 -8.27
CA THR A 139 15.83 -11.89 -8.68
C THR A 139 14.51 -12.54 -9.09
N SER A 140 13.43 -11.79 -8.91
CA SER A 140 12.09 -12.17 -9.34
C SER A 140 11.48 -11.08 -10.23
N ILE A 141 10.66 -11.50 -11.20
CA ILE A 141 9.87 -10.60 -12.04
C ILE A 141 8.64 -10.05 -11.32
N LYS A 142 8.29 -10.63 -10.16
CA LYS A 142 7.16 -10.23 -9.33
C LYS A 142 7.54 -10.33 -7.85
N ALA A 143 7.10 -9.39 -7.04
CA ALA A 143 7.29 -9.45 -5.60
C ALA A 143 6.00 -9.09 -4.86
N ARG A 144 5.78 -9.68 -3.69
CA ARG A 144 4.68 -9.29 -2.81
C ARG A 144 5.16 -8.26 -1.80
N ASN A 145 4.47 -7.13 -1.75
CA ASN A 145 4.72 -6.07 -0.78
C ASN A 145 3.38 -5.67 -0.15
N LEU A 146 3.24 -5.88 1.17
CA LEU A 146 2.05 -5.54 1.96
C LEU A 146 0.75 -5.97 1.26
N GLY A 147 0.68 -7.24 0.84
CA GLY A 147 -0.49 -7.82 0.16
C GLY A 147 -0.68 -7.41 -1.32
N VAL A 148 0.13 -6.51 -1.86
CA VAL A 148 0.13 -6.14 -3.28
C VAL A 148 1.18 -6.94 -4.05
N ILE A 149 0.81 -7.46 -5.23
CA ILE A 149 1.75 -8.17 -6.10
C ILE A 149 2.23 -7.19 -7.18
N MET A 150 3.48 -6.76 -7.08
CA MET A 150 4.10 -5.85 -8.04
C MET A 150 4.87 -6.67 -9.06
N ASP A 151 4.66 -6.41 -10.36
CA ASP A 151 5.54 -6.92 -11.41
C ASP A 151 6.55 -5.87 -11.83
N SER A 152 7.66 -6.32 -12.43
CA SER A 152 8.79 -5.47 -12.82
C SER A 152 8.45 -4.35 -13.81
N ASP A 153 7.30 -4.45 -14.49
CA ASP A 153 6.80 -3.46 -15.44
C ASP A 153 5.59 -2.66 -14.90
N LEU A 154 5.24 -2.86 -13.63
CA LEU A 154 4.13 -2.23 -12.92
C LEU A 154 2.78 -2.33 -13.67
N HIS A 155 2.49 -3.48 -14.28
CA HIS A 155 1.18 -3.74 -14.91
C HIS A 155 0.09 -4.15 -13.92
N PHE A 156 0.47 -4.72 -12.78
CA PHE A 156 -0.38 -5.25 -11.72
C PHE A 156 -1.38 -6.32 -12.17
N ASP A 157 -1.17 -6.96 -13.33
CA ASP A 157 -2.09 -7.97 -13.87
C ASP A 157 -2.27 -9.16 -12.93
N SER A 158 -1.17 -9.64 -12.34
CA SER A 158 -1.18 -10.73 -11.37
C SER A 158 -1.93 -10.36 -10.09
N HIS A 159 -1.74 -9.11 -9.62
CA HIS A 159 -2.47 -8.59 -8.46
C HIS A 159 -3.96 -8.49 -8.75
N ILE A 160 -4.35 -7.86 -9.86
CA ILE A 160 -5.75 -7.70 -10.25
C ILE A 160 -6.42 -9.06 -10.43
N LYS A 161 -5.75 -10.04 -11.05
CA LYS A 161 -6.27 -11.42 -11.16
C LYS A 161 -6.50 -12.04 -9.77
N SER A 162 -5.55 -11.89 -8.85
CA SER A 162 -5.66 -12.40 -7.47
C SER A 162 -6.84 -11.78 -6.72
N VAL A 163 -6.95 -10.44 -6.73
CA VAL A 163 -8.05 -9.69 -6.11
C VAL A 163 -9.39 -10.08 -6.72
N THR A 164 -9.46 -10.17 -8.05
CA THR A 164 -10.68 -10.57 -8.78
C THR A 164 -11.11 -11.99 -8.41
N LYS A 165 -10.18 -12.95 -8.38
CA LYS A 165 -10.45 -14.34 -7.98
C LYS A 165 -10.99 -14.42 -6.55
N SER A 166 -10.33 -13.74 -5.61
CA SER A 166 -10.77 -13.69 -4.21
C SER A 166 -12.14 -13.02 -4.07
N ALA A 167 -12.37 -11.89 -4.73
CA ALA A 167 -13.64 -11.17 -4.67
C ALA A 167 -14.80 -12.00 -5.24
N TYR A 168 -14.63 -12.67 -6.38
CA TYR A 168 -15.68 -13.56 -6.91
C TYR A 168 -15.95 -14.77 -6.01
N TYR A 169 -14.92 -15.33 -5.36
CA TYR A 169 -15.10 -16.39 -4.37
C TYR A 169 -16.03 -15.95 -3.23
N HIS A 170 -15.76 -14.79 -2.62
CA HIS A 170 -16.64 -14.26 -1.56
C HIS A 170 -18.01 -13.87 -2.10
N LEU A 171 -18.08 -13.26 -3.28
CA LEU A 171 -19.35 -12.85 -3.89
C LEU A 171 -20.27 -14.06 -4.14
N LYS A 172 -19.72 -15.21 -4.54
CA LYS A 172 -20.48 -16.45 -4.70
C LYS A 172 -21.09 -16.91 -3.37
N ASN A 173 -20.35 -16.81 -2.28
CA ASN A 173 -20.85 -17.16 -0.95
C ASN A 173 -21.93 -16.17 -0.48
N VAL A 174 -21.70 -14.86 -0.68
CA VAL A 174 -22.69 -13.82 -0.39
C VAL A 174 -23.97 -14.04 -1.20
N ALA A 175 -23.86 -14.38 -2.49
CA ALA A 175 -25.02 -14.64 -3.34
C ALA A 175 -25.86 -15.85 -2.88
N ARG A 176 -25.23 -16.88 -2.28
CA ARG A 176 -25.93 -18.03 -1.68
C ARG A 176 -26.72 -17.63 -0.43
N LEU A 177 -26.12 -16.79 0.41
CA LEU A 177 -26.73 -16.34 1.67
C LEU A 177 -27.76 -15.22 1.49
N ARG A 178 -27.77 -14.56 0.32
CA ARG A 178 -28.66 -13.44 -0.01
C ARG A 178 -30.14 -13.69 0.32
N GLY A 179 -30.63 -14.92 0.13
CA GLY A 179 -32.03 -15.26 0.40
C GLY A 179 -32.40 -15.34 1.87
N LEU A 180 -31.40 -15.37 2.76
CA LEU A 180 -31.54 -15.64 4.19
C LEU A 180 -31.32 -14.39 5.07
N MET A 181 -31.10 -13.23 4.46
CA MET A 181 -30.71 -12.01 5.18
C MET A 181 -31.39 -10.77 4.64
N SER A 182 -31.42 -9.72 5.48
CA SER A 182 -31.89 -8.40 5.10
C SER A 182 -31.01 -7.77 4.01
N THR A 183 -31.57 -6.82 3.26
CA THR A 183 -30.80 -6.04 2.28
C THR A 183 -29.67 -5.24 2.94
N GLU A 184 -29.88 -4.77 4.17
CA GLU A 184 -28.88 -4.02 4.93
C GLU A 184 -27.67 -4.87 5.30
N ASP A 185 -27.90 -6.09 5.80
CA ASP A 185 -26.82 -7.00 6.15
C ASP A 185 -26.08 -7.50 4.92
N LEU A 186 -26.81 -7.74 3.83
CA LEU A 186 -26.21 -8.05 2.53
C LEU A 186 -25.30 -6.91 2.06
N GLN A 187 -25.72 -5.66 2.22
CA GLN A 187 -24.90 -4.49 1.90
C GLN A 187 -23.64 -4.45 2.77
N LYS A 188 -23.74 -4.71 4.08
CA LYS A 188 -22.57 -4.81 4.98
C LYS A 188 -21.59 -5.87 4.49
N LEU A 189 -22.07 -7.06 4.11
CA LEU A 189 -21.22 -8.14 3.59
C LEU A 189 -20.55 -7.76 2.26
N VAL A 190 -21.28 -7.14 1.34
CA VAL A 190 -20.70 -6.68 0.07
C VAL A 190 -19.62 -5.63 0.31
N HIS A 191 -19.83 -4.68 1.24
CA HIS A 191 -18.79 -3.72 1.59
C HIS A 191 -17.58 -4.39 2.26
N ALA A 192 -17.83 -5.27 3.23
CA ALA A 192 -16.79 -5.94 4.01
C ALA A 192 -15.91 -6.89 3.18
N PHE A 193 -16.49 -7.60 2.21
CA PHE A 193 -15.75 -8.62 1.44
C PHE A 193 -15.39 -8.21 0.02
N ILE A 194 -16.12 -7.28 -0.59
CA ILE A 194 -15.89 -6.84 -1.97
C ILE A 194 -15.30 -5.44 -2.01
N ALA A 195 -16.00 -4.44 -1.46
CA ALA A 195 -15.53 -3.05 -1.54
C ALA A 195 -14.18 -2.87 -0.84
N SER A 196 -14.00 -3.44 0.35
CA SER A 196 -12.72 -3.44 1.07
C SER A 196 -11.55 -3.96 0.21
N LYS A 197 -11.74 -5.05 -0.54
CA LYS A 197 -10.73 -5.63 -1.42
C LYS A 197 -10.46 -4.76 -2.66
N LEU A 198 -11.49 -4.15 -3.22
CA LEU A 198 -11.37 -3.24 -4.36
C LEU A 198 -10.73 -1.90 -3.97
N ASP A 199 -10.87 -1.49 -2.71
CA ASP A 199 -10.38 -0.20 -2.21
C ASP A 199 -9.00 -0.30 -1.53
N TYR A 200 -8.57 -1.51 -1.15
CA TYR A 200 -7.25 -1.78 -0.59
C TYR A 200 -6.14 -1.48 -1.61
N CYS A 201 -5.24 -0.55 -1.26
CA CYS A 201 -4.11 -0.10 -2.09
C CYS A 201 -4.44 0.28 -3.55
N ASN A 202 -5.69 0.58 -3.88
CA ASN A 202 -6.10 0.84 -5.26
C ASN A 202 -5.51 2.14 -5.84
N GLY A 203 -4.94 3.02 -5.01
CA GLY A 203 -4.19 4.19 -5.47
C GLY A 203 -2.96 3.83 -6.31
N LEU A 204 -2.40 2.62 -6.13
CA LEU A 204 -1.30 2.10 -6.96
C LEU A 204 -1.75 1.80 -8.40
N LEU A 205 -3.05 1.62 -8.62
CA LEU A 205 -3.62 1.30 -9.93
C LEU A 205 -3.88 2.56 -10.79
N THR A 206 -3.49 3.73 -10.28
CA THR A 206 -3.61 5.00 -10.99
C THR A 206 -2.77 4.99 -12.27
N GLY A 207 -3.34 5.48 -13.37
CA GLY A 207 -2.65 5.55 -14.67
C GLY A 207 -2.64 4.22 -15.45
N LEU A 208 -3.19 3.13 -14.91
CA LEU A 208 -3.34 1.88 -15.64
C LEU A 208 -4.41 1.99 -16.76
N PRO A 209 -4.27 1.21 -17.85
CA PRO A 209 -5.26 1.18 -18.93
C PRO A 209 -6.65 0.75 -18.42
N LYS A 210 -7.71 1.36 -18.97
CA LYS A 210 -9.09 1.01 -18.64
C LYS A 210 -9.40 -0.47 -18.88
N GLN A 211 -8.77 -1.08 -19.90
CA GLN A 211 -8.91 -2.51 -20.20
C GLN A 211 -8.43 -3.39 -19.04
N THR A 212 -7.32 -3.02 -18.41
CA THR A 212 -6.76 -3.73 -17.24
C THR A 212 -7.69 -3.61 -16.03
N LEU A 213 -8.21 -2.41 -15.77
CA LEU A 213 -9.14 -2.13 -14.67
C LEU A 213 -10.54 -2.73 -14.88
N ARG A 214 -10.89 -3.09 -16.11
CA ARG A 214 -12.21 -3.67 -16.45
C ARG A 214 -12.57 -4.88 -15.59
N LYS A 215 -11.58 -5.73 -15.25
CA LYS A 215 -11.80 -6.92 -14.41
C LYS A 215 -12.36 -6.56 -13.03
N LEU A 216 -11.81 -5.52 -12.41
CA LEU A 216 -12.28 -5.00 -11.13
C LEU A 216 -13.66 -4.34 -11.27
N GLN A 217 -13.91 -3.60 -12.36
CA GLN A 217 -15.23 -3.03 -12.63
C GLN A 217 -16.30 -4.12 -12.77
N LEU A 218 -15.98 -5.24 -13.42
CA LEU A 218 -16.91 -6.37 -13.55
C LEU A 218 -17.24 -7.00 -12.19
N VAL A 219 -16.28 -7.08 -11.26
CA VAL A 219 -16.53 -7.52 -9.88
C VAL A 219 -17.52 -6.57 -9.19
N GLN A 220 -17.28 -5.26 -9.27
CA GLN A 220 -18.19 -4.27 -8.69
C GLN A 220 -19.60 -4.37 -9.29
N ASN A 221 -19.68 -4.53 -10.61
CA ASN A 221 -20.94 -4.69 -11.33
C ASN A 221 -21.69 -5.95 -10.88
N ALA A 222 -20.98 -7.07 -10.73
CA ALA A 222 -21.57 -8.31 -10.24
C ALA A 222 -22.07 -8.15 -8.80
N ALA A 223 -21.31 -7.47 -7.94
CA ALA A 223 -21.72 -7.18 -6.57
C ALA A 223 -22.98 -6.31 -6.50
N ALA A 224 -23.06 -5.25 -7.33
CA ALA A 224 -24.24 -4.41 -7.44
C ALA A 224 -25.48 -5.22 -7.86
N ARG A 225 -25.33 -6.13 -8.84
CA ARG A 225 -26.42 -7.01 -9.29
C ARG A 225 -26.85 -8.02 -8.21
N VAL A 226 -25.91 -8.56 -7.43
CA VAL A 226 -26.24 -9.47 -6.31
C VAL A 226 -27.09 -8.73 -5.28
N LEU A 227 -26.70 -7.50 -4.93
CA LEU A 227 -27.39 -6.65 -3.96
C LEU A 227 -28.81 -6.25 -4.43
N THR A 228 -28.94 -5.83 -5.69
CA THR A 228 -30.19 -5.29 -6.26
C THR A 228 -31.07 -6.34 -6.93
N LYS A 229 -30.63 -7.60 -6.98
CA LYS A 229 -31.31 -8.72 -7.67
C LYS A 229 -31.58 -8.47 -9.16
N THR A 230 -30.79 -7.60 -9.78
CA THR A 230 -30.96 -7.21 -11.18
C THR A 230 -30.45 -8.27 -12.16
N LYS A 231 -31.13 -8.46 -13.30
CA LYS A 231 -30.75 -9.46 -14.31
C LYS A 231 -29.41 -9.11 -14.94
N LYS A 232 -28.70 -10.10 -15.49
CA LYS A 232 -27.36 -9.93 -16.09
C LYS A 232 -27.35 -8.96 -17.28
N CYS A 233 -28.40 -8.95 -18.10
CA CYS A 233 -28.48 -8.18 -19.34
C CYS A 233 -28.87 -6.71 -19.14
N GLU A 234 -29.39 -6.36 -17.97
CA GLU A 234 -29.81 -4.98 -17.70
C GLU A 234 -28.61 -4.03 -17.61
N HIS A 235 -28.80 -2.79 -18.06
CA HIS A 235 -27.73 -1.80 -18.06
C HIS A 235 -27.27 -1.49 -16.63
N ILE A 236 -25.96 -1.51 -16.39
CA ILE A 236 -25.39 -1.43 -15.03
C ILE A 236 -25.31 0.00 -14.49
N THR A 237 -25.21 1.00 -15.37
CA THR A 237 -25.00 2.40 -14.98
C THR A 237 -26.13 2.96 -14.10
N PRO A 238 -27.43 2.75 -14.39
CA PRO A 238 -28.53 3.14 -13.51
C PRO A 238 -28.45 2.52 -12.12
N ILE A 239 -28.01 1.27 -12.03
CA ILE A 239 -27.89 0.52 -10.77
C ILE A 239 -26.75 1.09 -9.92
N LEU A 240 -25.60 1.39 -10.53
CA LEU A 240 -24.50 2.03 -9.80
C LEU A 240 -24.88 3.45 -9.35
N LYS A 241 -25.66 4.17 -10.16
CA LYS A 241 -26.19 5.49 -9.82
C LYS A 241 -27.17 5.42 -8.64
N SER A 242 -28.11 4.47 -8.64
CA SER A 242 -29.09 4.30 -7.55
C SER A 242 -28.43 3.87 -6.24
N LEU A 243 -27.41 3.03 -6.30
CA LEU A 243 -26.59 2.65 -5.14
C LEU A 243 -25.63 3.76 -4.68
N HIS A 244 -25.52 4.84 -5.45
CA HIS A 244 -24.54 5.90 -5.23
C HIS A 244 -23.09 5.39 -5.19
N TRP A 245 -22.77 4.41 -6.05
CA TRP A 245 -21.44 3.79 -6.14
C TRP A 245 -20.62 4.39 -7.27
N LEU A 246 -19.48 5.01 -6.94
CA LEU A 246 -18.48 5.39 -7.94
C LEU A 246 -17.95 4.15 -8.67
N THR A 247 -17.70 4.27 -9.97
CA THR A 247 -16.99 3.26 -10.77
C THR A 247 -15.59 3.03 -10.21
N VAL A 248 -14.99 1.86 -10.45
CA VAL A 248 -13.65 1.52 -9.95
C VAL A 248 -12.61 2.55 -10.38
N GLY A 249 -12.66 3.02 -11.63
CA GLY A 249 -11.76 4.07 -12.10
C GLY A 249 -11.88 5.34 -11.25
N LYS A 250 -13.11 5.78 -10.95
CA LYS A 250 -13.33 6.96 -10.09
C LYS A 250 -12.98 6.73 -8.63
N ARG A 251 -13.09 5.49 -8.12
CA ARG A 251 -12.59 5.13 -6.78
C ARG A 251 -11.07 5.22 -6.68
N ILE A 252 -10.36 4.88 -7.75
CA ILE A 252 -8.90 5.04 -7.84
C ILE A 252 -8.57 6.54 -7.90
N ASP A 253 -9.23 7.30 -8.79
CA ASP A 253 -9.03 8.75 -8.89
C ASP A 253 -9.30 9.45 -7.55
N PHE A 254 -10.28 8.97 -6.76
CA PHE A 254 -10.60 9.48 -5.43
C PHE A 254 -9.42 9.42 -4.44
N LYS A 255 -8.43 8.55 -4.69
CA LYS A 255 -7.19 8.49 -3.89
C LYS A 255 -6.26 9.68 -4.09
N ILE A 256 -6.58 10.62 -4.99
CA ILE A 256 -5.95 11.95 -5.03
C ILE A 256 -6.04 12.70 -3.68
N MET A 257 -6.94 12.27 -2.79
CA MET A 257 -6.94 12.62 -1.38
C MET A 257 -5.56 12.45 -0.69
N LEU A 258 -4.72 11.51 -1.12
CA LEU A 258 -3.37 11.36 -0.59
C LEU A 258 -2.51 12.61 -0.90
N THR A 259 -2.63 13.16 -2.11
CA THR A 259 -1.99 14.43 -2.51
C THR A 259 -2.49 15.58 -1.65
N TYR A 260 -3.81 15.70 -1.43
CA TYR A 260 -4.37 16.71 -0.52
C TYR A 260 -3.75 16.60 0.87
N LYS A 261 -3.70 15.39 1.44
CA LYS A 261 -3.13 15.15 2.77
C LYS A 261 -1.66 15.55 2.85
N SER A 262 -0.84 15.18 1.87
CA SER A 262 0.57 15.56 1.84
C SER A 262 0.76 17.09 1.80
N LEU A 263 0.01 17.79 0.95
CA LEU A 263 0.11 19.25 0.83
C LEU A 263 -0.35 20.00 2.08
N HIS A 264 -1.21 19.41 2.91
CA HIS A 264 -1.73 20.01 4.14
C HIS A 264 -1.04 19.46 5.40
N GLY A 265 0.14 18.82 5.28
CA GLY A 265 0.90 18.30 6.42
C GLY A 265 0.25 17.13 7.17
N LEU A 266 -0.78 16.51 6.60
CA LEU A 266 -1.44 15.31 7.14
C LEU A 266 -0.81 14.01 6.61
N GLY A 267 0.14 14.12 5.69
CA GLY A 267 0.91 13.02 5.13
C GLY A 267 2.34 12.99 5.66
N PRO A 268 3.06 11.87 5.45
CA PRO A 268 4.47 11.80 5.81
C PRO A 268 5.30 12.75 4.94
N LYS A 269 6.40 13.25 5.51
CA LYS A 269 7.25 14.29 4.91
C LYS A 269 7.78 13.89 3.53
N TYR A 270 8.24 12.65 3.36
CA TYR A 270 8.77 12.15 2.09
C TYR A 270 7.76 12.23 0.92
N LEU A 271 6.45 12.07 1.17
CA LEU A 271 5.43 12.25 0.14
C LEU A 271 5.24 13.72 -0.23
N THR A 272 5.42 14.62 0.72
CA THR A 272 5.32 16.07 0.51
C THR A 272 6.50 16.57 -0.32
N ASP A 273 7.70 16.07 -0.02
CA ASP A 273 8.93 16.41 -0.74
C ASP A 273 8.87 15.97 -2.22
N MET A 274 8.11 14.91 -2.54
CA MET A 274 7.85 14.47 -3.92
C MET A 274 6.79 15.30 -4.67
N LEU A 275 6.14 16.28 -4.03
CA LEU A 275 5.06 17.08 -4.60
C LEU A 275 5.41 18.58 -4.61
N PRO A 276 6.41 19.01 -5.39
CA PRO A 276 6.84 20.41 -5.40
C PRO A 276 5.74 21.32 -5.97
N LEU A 277 5.43 22.37 -5.21
CA LEU A 277 4.48 23.42 -5.61
C LEU A 277 5.05 24.27 -6.75
N HIS A 278 4.20 24.56 -7.73
CA HIS A 278 4.54 25.47 -8.81
C HIS A 278 4.52 26.92 -8.31
N LYS A 279 5.70 27.56 -8.32
CA LYS A 279 5.84 28.98 -8.01
C LYS A 279 6.11 29.75 -9.31
N PRO A 280 5.16 30.56 -9.82
CA PRO A 280 5.41 31.35 -11.03
C PRO A 280 6.44 32.45 -10.75
N SER A 281 7.26 32.80 -11.75
CA SER A 281 8.29 33.84 -11.63
C SER A 281 7.72 35.25 -11.45
N ARG A 282 6.42 35.45 -11.71
CA ARG A 282 5.68 36.70 -11.51
C ARG A 282 4.39 36.38 -10.73
N PRO A 283 3.89 37.29 -9.88
CA PRO A 283 2.59 37.11 -9.24
C PRO A 283 1.50 37.11 -10.32
N LEU A 284 0.87 35.95 -10.53
CA LEU A 284 -0.23 35.74 -11.47
C LEU A 284 -1.45 35.34 -10.66
N ARG A 285 -2.68 35.52 -11.18
CA ARG A 285 -3.89 34.98 -10.50
C ARG A 285 -3.79 33.47 -10.21
N SER A 286 -2.99 32.72 -10.98
CA SER A 286 -2.73 31.30 -10.76
C SER A 286 -1.76 30.99 -9.61
N SER A 287 -1.08 31.98 -9.03
CA SER A 287 -0.09 31.74 -7.95
C SER A 287 -0.72 31.21 -6.66
N GLU A 288 -2.01 31.47 -6.44
CA GLU A 288 -2.75 31.04 -5.24
C GLU A 288 -3.46 29.70 -5.43
N THR A 289 -3.35 29.07 -6.61
CA THR A 289 -4.20 27.93 -7.00
C THR A 289 -3.65 26.55 -6.62
N ASN A 290 -2.58 26.49 -5.81
CA ASN A 290 -1.93 25.25 -5.32
C ASN A 290 -1.61 24.22 -6.42
N LEU A 291 -1.10 24.69 -7.57
CA LEU A 291 -0.67 23.82 -8.66
C LEU A 291 0.66 23.13 -8.35
N LEU A 292 0.83 21.92 -8.87
CA LEU A 292 2.04 21.13 -8.72
C LEU A 292 2.89 21.19 -9.98
N ILE A 293 4.22 21.15 -9.82
CA ILE A 293 5.14 20.99 -10.95
C ILE A 293 4.94 19.59 -11.53
N ILE A 294 4.81 19.51 -12.85
CA ILE A 294 4.75 18.24 -13.57
C ILE A 294 6.15 17.99 -14.16
N PRO A 295 6.89 16.99 -13.64
CA PRO A 295 8.18 16.62 -14.21
C PRO A 295 8.06 16.17 -15.66
N ARG A 296 9.05 16.52 -16.49
CA ARG A 296 9.13 16.02 -17.87
C ARG A 296 9.62 14.58 -17.86
N VAL A 297 8.72 13.64 -18.17
CA VAL A 297 8.99 12.21 -18.14
C VAL A 297 8.62 11.54 -19.46
N ASN A 298 9.59 10.82 -20.05
CA ASN A 298 9.41 10.12 -21.32
C ASN A 298 9.12 8.62 -21.13
N THR A 299 9.43 8.07 -19.96
CA THR A 299 9.19 6.65 -19.68
C THR A 299 7.76 6.40 -19.21
N LYS A 300 7.24 5.19 -19.49
CA LYS A 300 5.92 4.75 -18.99
C LYS A 300 5.85 4.79 -17.46
N HIS A 301 6.90 4.31 -16.79
CA HIS A 301 7.02 4.32 -15.33
C HIS A 301 7.02 5.75 -14.77
N GLY A 302 7.77 6.67 -15.39
CA GLY A 302 7.78 8.08 -14.98
C GLY A 302 6.41 8.75 -15.14
N LYS A 303 5.70 8.50 -16.25
CA LYS A 303 4.33 9.00 -16.45
C LYS A 303 3.37 8.49 -15.38
N ALA A 304 3.49 7.22 -14.97
CA ALA A 304 2.69 6.66 -13.88
C ALA A 304 3.03 7.34 -12.53
N GLY A 305 4.32 7.55 -12.25
CA GLY A 305 4.78 8.26 -11.05
C GLY A 305 4.28 9.71 -10.96
N CYS A 306 4.17 10.41 -12.08
CA CYS A 306 3.60 11.76 -12.16
C CYS A 306 2.08 11.78 -12.34
N SER A 307 1.38 10.65 -12.23
CA SER A 307 -0.06 10.64 -12.46
C SER A 307 -0.82 11.42 -11.39
N ALA A 308 -0.34 11.43 -10.15
CA ALA A 308 -0.97 12.18 -9.07
C ALA A 308 -0.91 13.69 -9.30
N THR A 309 0.26 14.24 -9.70
CA THR A 309 0.41 15.67 -9.99
C THR A 309 -0.46 16.10 -11.17
N ASN A 310 -0.51 15.29 -12.23
CA ASN A 310 -1.39 15.52 -13.38
C ASN A 310 -2.88 15.52 -13.00
N SER A 311 -3.32 14.56 -12.19
CA SER A 311 -4.72 14.48 -11.74
C SER A 311 -5.09 15.62 -10.81
N TRP A 312 -4.18 16.04 -9.91
CA TRP A 312 -4.37 17.18 -9.01
C TRP A 312 -4.58 18.49 -9.78
N ASN A 313 -3.71 18.76 -10.76
CA ASN A 313 -3.78 19.99 -11.57
C ASN A 313 -5.06 20.07 -12.43
N LYS A 314 -5.70 18.93 -12.73
CA LYS A 314 -7.00 18.88 -13.44
C LYS A 314 -8.21 19.11 -12.54
N LEU A 315 -8.04 19.12 -11.21
CA LEU A 315 -9.14 19.42 -10.31
C LEU A 315 -9.55 20.90 -10.42
N PRO A 316 -10.85 21.21 -10.30
CA PRO A 316 -11.33 22.56 -10.07
C PRO A 316 -10.66 23.25 -8.88
N GLU A 317 -10.51 24.56 -8.98
CA GLU A 317 -9.83 25.38 -7.95
C GLU A 317 -10.54 25.34 -6.60
N ASP A 318 -11.88 25.36 -6.59
CA ASP A 318 -12.72 25.25 -5.40
C ASP A 318 -12.54 23.93 -4.63
N LEU A 319 -12.14 22.87 -5.34
CA LEU A 319 -11.75 21.60 -4.72
C LEU A 319 -10.34 21.70 -4.14
N ARG A 320 -9.37 22.24 -4.88
CA ARG A 320 -7.98 22.36 -4.40
C ARG A 320 -7.85 23.25 -3.17
N LEU A 321 -8.65 24.30 -3.10
CA LEU A 321 -8.68 25.26 -1.99
C LEU A 321 -9.67 24.87 -0.88
N ALA A 322 -10.16 23.63 -0.85
CA ALA A 322 -11.05 23.19 0.21
C ALA A 322 -10.36 23.33 1.59
N PRO A 323 -11.05 23.91 2.60
CA PRO A 323 -10.41 24.29 3.87
C PRO A 323 -10.10 23.10 4.78
N THR A 324 -10.80 21.98 4.61
CA THR A 324 -10.59 20.78 5.42
C THR A 324 -10.60 19.52 4.55
N LEU A 325 -9.94 18.46 5.02
CA LEU A 325 -9.98 17.14 4.40
C LEU A 325 -11.41 16.60 4.27
N SER A 326 -12.28 16.88 5.24
CA SER A 326 -13.68 16.45 5.21
C SER A 326 -14.43 17.12 4.05
N THR A 327 -14.32 18.45 3.95
CA THR A 327 -14.90 19.25 2.86
C THR A 327 -14.36 18.79 1.50
N PHE A 328 -13.04 18.58 1.42
CA PHE A 328 -12.39 18.08 0.20
C PHE A 328 -12.98 16.74 -0.24
N LYS A 329 -13.05 15.74 0.65
CA LYS A 329 -13.61 14.40 0.34
C LYS A 329 -15.04 14.48 -0.16
N THR A 330 -15.89 15.26 0.51
CA THR A 330 -17.30 15.39 0.14
C THR A 330 -17.44 16.04 -1.22
N ARG A 331 -16.80 17.19 -1.46
CA ARG A 331 -16.87 17.88 -2.76
C ARG A 331 -16.25 17.04 -3.89
N LEU A 332 -15.12 16.38 -3.63
CA LEU A 332 -14.47 15.48 -4.59
C LEU A 332 -15.37 14.32 -4.98
N LYS A 333 -16.06 13.70 -4.01
CA LYS A 333 -17.02 12.62 -4.29
C LYS A 333 -18.15 13.11 -5.18
N THR A 334 -18.73 14.27 -4.86
CA THR A 334 -19.79 14.89 -5.67
C THR A 334 -19.32 15.18 -7.09
N PHE A 335 -18.15 15.81 -7.25
CA PHE A 335 -17.54 16.10 -8.54
C PHE A 335 -17.33 14.83 -9.38
N MET A 336 -16.77 13.77 -8.77
CA MET A 336 -16.54 12.50 -9.46
C MET A 336 -17.84 11.76 -9.79
N PHE A 337 -18.86 11.86 -8.94
CA PHE A 337 -20.16 11.23 -9.15
C PHE A 337 -20.89 11.89 -10.31
N ALA A 338 -20.90 13.22 -10.39
CA ALA A 338 -21.43 13.96 -11.52
C ALA A 338 -20.70 13.54 -12.81
N PHE A 339 -19.37 13.58 -12.85
CA PHE A 339 -18.61 13.18 -14.03
C PHE A 339 -18.83 11.72 -14.47
N ALA A 340 -19.16 10.82 -13.53
CA ALA A 340 -19.37 9.41 -13.83
C ALA A 340 -20.75 9.07 -14.40
N PHE A 341 -21.78 9.87 -14.09
CA PHE A 341 -23.19 9.52 -14.28
C PHE A 341 -24.07 10.66 -14.83
N CYS A 342 -23.47 11.81 -15.17
CA CYS A 342 -24.10 12.90 -15.91
C CYS A 342 -23.98 12.70 -17.41
#